data_AF-A0A3P1W0B2-F1
#
_entry.id   AF-A0A3P1W0B2-F1
#
_cell.length_a   1.000
_cell.length_b   1.000
_cell.length_c   1.000
_cell.angle_alpha   90.00
_cell.angle_beta   90.00
_cell.angle_gamma   90.00
#
_symmetry.space_group_name_H-M   'P 1'
#
loop_
_entity.id
_entity.type
_entity.pdbx_description
1 polymer ?
#
loop_
_entity_poly.entity_id
_entity_poly.type
_entity_poly.pdbx_seq_one_letter_code
_entity_poly.pdbx_strand_id
1 'polypeptide(L)'
;MERFLISGILSGFASVLANLGVAVFNDGLRPMVPEFLEGRIDRKALAATSFALSFGLVIGFGIPFSIGSAIILIHSILLGTDIIGVSTPRNKTGTVMAGIIGALYGIGLVFGLEKIVELFSKMPIDFLPSLAKVGAPIIVGFSVFPALVVGYQYGAKKGAFTLITALLVRQITTVFGKIPVSQNVNITLNSDGMALLISVIIMLVFAISDKETEKTDSNKMLVGIFSARVARVKKNIIPLSIMGGLIAAACSLRIVAGDPISLKLLTETLKGMAAGDIRNFEAGLVALARSIGFVPLVATTAITTGVYGPAGMTLVFAVGIFIKNPIIAFFVGTLILALEIFLLEFIAKTLDKFPGVKACGDHIRTSMTKVLEISLLVGGMIAANEMAGGNGLGFLFVSGFYLLNKTSKKPLVDMAVGPVATILFGIILNILYVLQLYVPVAVK
;
A
#
# COMPACT_ATOMS: atom_id res chain seq x y z
N MET A 1 2.47 23.05 -10.60
CA MET A 1 1.59 22.73 -11.75
C MET A 1 1.76 21.28 -12.20
N GLU A 2 3.00 20.81 -12.43
CA GLU A 2 3.29 19.43 -12.85
C GLU A 2 2.72 18.34 -11.92
N ARG A 3 2.77 18.55 -10.59
CA ARG A 3 2.21 17.60 -9.61
C ARG A 3 0.71 17.35 -9.78
N PHE A 4 -0.05 18.41 -10.00
CA PHE A 4 -1.51 18.32 -10.23
C PHE A 4 -1.82 17.64 -11.55
N LEU A 5 -1.08 17.98 -12.61
CA LEU A 5 -1.25 17.39 -13.93
C LEU A 5 -1.01 15.87 -13.89
N ILE A 6 0.12 15.44 -13.31
CA ILE A 6 0.48 14.02 -13.24
C ILE A 6 -0.47 13.25 -12.34
N SER A 7 -0.86 13.81 -11.19
CA SER A 7 -1.88 13.18 -10.32
C SER A 7 -3.23 13.05 -11.04
N GLY A 8 -3.65 14.08 -11.78
CA GLY A 8 -4.89 14.07 -12.55
C GLY A 8 -4.89 13.03 -13.67
N ILE A 9 -3.82 12.97 -14.45
CA ILE A 9 -3.67 11.97 -15.53
C ILE A 9 -3.64 10.56 -14.95
N LEU A 10 -2.82 10.32 -13.92
CA LEU A 10 -2.74 9.03 -13.22
C LEU A 10 -4.11 8.58 -12.72
N SER A 11 -4.84 9.46 -12.03
CA SER A 11 -6.09 9.13 -11.37
C SER A 11 -7.24 8.95 -12.36
N GLY A 12 -7.32 9.83 -13.38
CA GLY A 12 -8.28 9.69 -14.46
C GLY A 12 -8.07 8.40 -15.25
N PHE A 13 -6.83 8.09 -15.58
CA PHE A 13 -6.52 6.87 -16.32
C PHE A 13 -6.78 5.61 -15.49
N ALA A 14 -6.39 5.58 -14.22
CA ALA A 14 -6.72 4.48 -13.31
C ALA A 14 -8.24 4.24 -13.21
N SER A 15 -9.02 5.31 -13.12
CA SER A 15 -10.48 5.21 -13.07
C SER A 15 -11.09 4.66 -14.36
N VAL A 16 -10.53 5.01 -15.52
CA VAL A 16 -10.90 4.41 -16.82
C VAL A 16 -10.60 2.91 -16.84
N LEU A 17 -9.42 2.48 -16.37
CA LEU A 17 -9.06 1.05 -16.33
C LEU A 17 -9.98 0.26 -15.39
N ALA A 18 -10.33 0.83 -14.24
CA ALA A 18 -11.29 0.25 -13.31
C ALA A 18 -12.70 0.19 -13.92
N ASN A 19 -13.14 1.24 -14.62
CA ASN A 19 -14.44 1.27 -15.29
C ASN A 19 -14.58 0.15 -16.34
N LEU A 20 -13.53 -0.07 -17.12
CA LEU A 20 -13.45 -1.09 -18.16
C LEU A 20 -13.27 -2.50 -17.61
N GLY A 21 -12.95 -2.66 -16.32
CA GLY A 21 -12.65 -3.95 -15.69
C GLY A 21 -11.31 -4.53 -16.14
N VAL A 22 -10.38 -3.67 -16.57
CA VAL A 22 -9.04 -4.06 -17.04
C VAL A 22 -8.06 -4.16 -15.87
N ALA A 23 -8.10 -3.18 -14.98
CA ALA A 23 -7.28 -3.15 -13.78
C ALA A 23 -8.05 -2.55 -12.60
N VAL A 24 -7.87 -3.14 -11.43
CA VAL A 24 -8.30 -2.55 -10.15
C VAL A 24 -7.20 -2.76 -9.13
N PHE A 25 -7.00 -1.78 -8.26
CA PHE A 25 -5.93 -1.81 -7.27
C PHE A 25 -6.29 -2.61 -6.03
N ASN A 26 -7.55 -2.58 -5.60
CA ASN A 26 -7.99 -3.33 -4.44
C ASN A 26 -7.96 -4.85 -4.72
N ASP A 27 -7.10 -5.56 -4.00
CA ASP A 27 -6.92 -7.00 -4.17
C ASP A 27 -8.19 -7.80 -3.88
N GLY A 28 -9.05 -7.33 -2.97
CA GLY A 28 -10.33 -7.96 -2.65
C GLY A 28 -11.41 -7.71 -3.71
N LEU A 29 -11.24 -6.67 -4.54
CA LEU A 29 -12.15 -6.35 -5.63
C LEU A 29 -11.84 -7.15 -6.90
N ARG A 30 -10.57 -7.52 -7.14
CA ARG A 30 -10.15 -8.27 -8.33
C ARG A 30 -10.96 -9.55 -8.58
N PRO A 31 -11.25 -10.40 -7.57
CA PRO A 31 -12.11 -11.58 -7.75
C PRO A 31 -13.55 -11.27 -8.15
N MET A 32 -14.07 -10.08 -7.80
CA MET A 32 -15.46 -9.68 -8.08
C MET A 32 -15.64 -9.09 -9.48
N VAL A 33 -14.58 -8.55 -10.08
CA VAL A 33 -14.66 -7.97 -11.43
C VAL A 33 -15.05 -9.01 -12.50
N PRO A 34 -14.49 -10.23 -12.54
CA PRO A 34 -14.94 -11.29 -13.44
C PRO A 34 -16.41 -11.66 -13.27
N GLU A 35 -16.91 -11.71 -12.04
CA GLU A 35 -18.32 -11.97 -11.75
C GLU A 35 -19.22 -10.94 -12.44
N PHE A 36 -18.82 -9.66 -12.42
CA PHE A 36 -19.52 -8.60 -13.14
C PHE A 36 -19.37 -8.73 -14.67
N LEU A 37 -18.15 -9.00 -15.15
CA LEU A 37 -17.87 -9.15 -16.58
C LEU A 37 -18.63 -10.33 -17.21
N GLU A 38 -18.95 -11.35 -16.42
CA GLU A 38 -19.72 -12.53 -16.81
C GLU A 38 -21.21 -12.41 -16.48
N GLY A 39 -21.66 -11.28 -15.94
CA GLY A 39 -23.07 -10.99 -15.67
C GLY A 39 -23.65 -11.66 -14.43
N ARG A 40 -22.82 -12.23 -13.54
CA ARG A 40 -23.26 -12.86 -12.28
C ARG A 40 -23.60 -11.85 -11.19
N ILE A 41 -23.01 -10.66 -11.25
CA ILE A 41 -23.38 -9.52 -10.40
C ILE A 41 -23.64 -8.28 -11.24
N ASP A 42 -24.48 -7.38 -10.74
CA ASP A 42 -24.74 -6.11 -11.38
C ASP A 42 -23.68 -5.05 -11.00
N ARG A 43 -23.69 -3.94 -11.75
CA ARG A 43 -22.72 -2.85 -11.53
C ARG A 43 -22.87 -2.20 -10.15
N LYS A 44 -24.10 -2.12 -9.63
CA LYS A 44 -24.39 -1.52 -8.32
C LYS A 44 -23.80 -2.35 -7.20
N ALA A 45 -23.94 -3.68 -7.25
CA ALA A 45 -23.30 -4.58 -6.29
C ALA A 45 -21.78 -4.44 -6.36
N LEU A 46 -21.18 -4.45 -7.56
CA LEU A 46 -19.72 -4.25 -7.70
C LEU A 46 -19.26 -2.90 -7.12
N ALA A 47 -20.03 -1.83 -7.34
CA ALA A 47 -19.73 -0.50 -6.80
C ALA A 47 -19.85 -0.46 -5.27
N ALA A 48 -20.88 -1.07 -4.69
CA ALA A 48 -21.04 -1.18 -3.25
C ALA A 48 -19.91 -1.98 -2.60
N THR A 49 -19.50 -3.10 -3.22
CA THR A 49 -18.36 -3.89 -2.77
C THR A 49 -17.05 -3.10 -2.87
N SER A 50 -16.83 -2.39 -3.99
CA SER A 50 -15.66 -1.52 -4.15
C SER A 50 -15.61 -0.44 -3.06
N PHE A 51 -16.73 0.25 -2.81
CA PHE A 51 -16.83 1.24 -1.75
C PHE A 51 -16.51 0.64 -0.37
N ALA A 52 -17.13 -0.49 -0.01
CA ALA A 52 -16.92 -1.13 1.28
C ALA A 52 -15.46 -1.57 1.50
N LEU A 53 -14.81 -2.11 0.47
CA LEU A 53 -13.43 -2.60 0.57
C LEU A 53 -12.39 -1.47 0.52
N SER A 54 -12.65 -0.40 -0.22
CA SER A 54 -11.66 0.65 -0.50
C SER A 54 -11.80 1.87 0.41
N PHE A 55 -13.01 2.26 0.81
CA PHE A 55 -13.24 3.53 1.52
C PHE A 55 -12.49 3.59 2.86
N GLY A 56 -12.58 2.52 3.67
CA GLY A 56 -11.89 2.46 4.95
C GLY A 56 -10.37 2.52 4.82
N LEU A 57 -9.80 1.94 3.77
CA LEU A 57 -8.37 2.02 3.47
C LEU A 57 -7.96 3.42 3.02
N VAL A 58 -8.79 4.13 2.25
CA VAL A 58 -8.48 5.52 1.84
C VAL A 58 -8.46 6.46 3.04
N ILE A 59 -9.54 6.47 3.83
CA ILE A 59 -9.68 7.38 4.98
C ILE A 59 -8.79 6.96 6.16
N GLY A 60 -8.63 5.66 6.35
CA GLY A 60 -7.91 5.09 7.46
C GLY A 60 -6.41 4.96 7.25
N PHE A 61 -5.98 4.63 6.04
CA PHE A 61 -4.58 4.27 5.80
C PHE A 61 -3.91 5.24 4.82
N GLY A 62 -4.55 5.52 3.68
CA GLY A 62 -4.00 6.40 2.65
C GLY A 62 -3.80 7.84 3.13
N ILE A 63 -4.90 8.53 3.43
CA ILE A 63 -4.90 9.97 3.74
C ILE A 63 -4.10 10.29 5.01
N PRO A 64 -4.26 9.58 6.14
CA PRO A 64 -3.53 9.92 7.37
C PRO A 64 -2.01 9.85 7.22
N PHE A 65 -1.51 8.84 6.49
CA PHE A 65 -0.09 8.75 6.16
C PHE A 65 0.38 9.87 5.25
N SER A 66 -0.47 10.28 4.32
CA SER A 66 -0.16 11.34 3.37
C SER A 66 -0.05 12.70 4.09
N ILE A 67 -0.89 12.95 5.09
CA ILE A 67 -0.87 14.20 5.88
C ILE A 67 0.46 14.32 6.65
N GLY A 68 0.93 13.25 7.29
CA GLY A 68 2.17 13.27 8.07
C GLY A 68 3.47 13.30 7.25
N SER A 69 3.41 13.01 5.95
CA SER A 69 4.59 12.80 5.10
C SER A 69 4.75 13.82 3.96
N ALA A 70 3.70 14.59 3.63
CA ALA A 70 3.64 15.45 2.44
C ALA A 70 3.85 14.71 1.10
N ILE A 71 3.86 13.38 1.11
CA ILE A 71 3.88 12.49 -0.07
C ILE A 71 2.57 11.70 -0.01
N ILE A 72 1.88 11.53 -1.14
CA ILE A 72 0.64 10.77 -1.16
C ILE A 72 0.95 9.28 -1.13
N LEU A 73 0.38 8.56 -0.18
CA LEU A 73 0.40 7.10 -0.25
C LEU A 73 -0.50 6.66 -1.41
N ILE A 74 0.02 5.83 -2.33
CA ILE A 74 -0.69 5.49 -3.58
C ILE A 74 -2.09 4.90 -3.35
N HIS A 75 -2.30 4.26 -2.20
CA HIS A 75 -3.57 3.72 -1.74
C HIS A 75 -4.67 4.80 -1.69
N SER A 76 -4.34 6.06 -1.36
CA SER A 76 -5.29 7.18 -1.39
C SER A 76 -5.85 7.40 -2.80
N ILE A 77 -4.99 7.29 -3.82
CA ILE A 77 -5.40 7.54 -5.20
C ILE A 77 -6.10 6.32 -5.77
N LEU A 78 -5.41 5.18 -5.82
CA LEU A 78 -5.85 4.05 -6.64
C LEU A 78 -7.12 3.38 -6.09
N LEU A 79 -7.27 3.30 -4.76
CA LEU A 79 -8.49 2.77 -4.15
C LEU A 79 -9.68 3.72 -4.37
N GLY A 80 -9.47 5.03 -4.34
CA GLY A 80 -10.50 6.01 -4.68
C GLY A 80 -10.90 5.90 -6.15
N THR A 81 -9.93 5.72 -7.05
CA THR A 81 -10.21 5.57 -8.49
C THR A 81 -10.90 4.25 -8.84
N ASP A 82 -10.67 3.18 -8.06
CA ASP A 82 -11.44 1.94 -8.17
C ASP A 82 -12.92 2.19 -7.87
N ILE A 83 -13.22 2.92 -6.78
CA ILE A 83 -14.60 3.29 -6.42
C ILE A 83 -15.23 4.11 -7.54
N ILE A 84 -14.56 5.16 -8.01
CA ILE A 84 -15.07 6.05 -9.07
C ILE A 84 -15.28 5.27 -10.38
N GLY A 85 -14.29 4.47 -10.77
CA GLY A 85 -14.30 3.72 -12.02
C GLY A 85 -15.44 2.71 -12.05
N VAL A 86 -15.61 1.95 -10.97
CA VAL A 86 -16.68 0.97 -10.86
C VAL A 86 -18.06 1.62 -10.64
N SER A 87 -18.15 2.79 -10.01
CA SER A 87 -19.44 3.46 -9.78
C SER A 87 -20.04 4.11 -11.02
N THR A 88 -19.23 4.34 -12.06
CA THR A 88 -19.68 4.93 -13.32
C THR A 88 -20.21 3.88 -14.30
N PRO A 89 -21.19 4.20 -15.16
CA PRO A 89 -21.67 3.27 -16.19
C PRO A 89 -20.57 2.81 -17.14
N ARG A 90 -20.68 1.58 -17.65
CA ARG A 90 -19.74 1.03 -18.65
C ARG A 90 -20.25 1.27 -20.07
N ASN A 91 -20.27 2.52 -20.48
CA ASN A 91 -20.55 2.97 -21.85
C ASN A 91 -19.58 4.11 -22.20
N LYS A 92 -19.53 4.54 -23.47
CA LYS A 92 -18.57 5.59 -23.91
C LYS A 92 -18.64 6.84 -23.03
N THR A 93 -19.84 7.30 -22.71
CA THR A 93 -20.08 8.46 -21.84
C THR A 93 -19.62 8.21 -20.40
N GLY A 94 -19.92 7.06 -19.84
CA GLY A 94 -19.57 6.68 -18.47
C GLY A 94 -18.07 6.44 -18.28
N THR A 95 -17.39 5.90 -19.28
CA THR A 95 -15.91 5.77 -19.27
C THR A 95 -15.24 7.14 -19.33
N VAL A 96 -15.76 8.09 -20.12
CA VAL A 96 -15.27 9.48 -20.11
C VAL A 96 -15.53 10.15 -18.75
N MET A 97 -16.72 9.96 -18.18
CA MET A 97 -17.04 10.46 -16.84
C MET A 97 -16.10 9.86 -15.78
N ALA A 98 -15.78 8.57 -15.85
CA ALA A 98 -14.81 7.93 -14.96
C ALA A 98 -13.45 8.65 -15.02
N GLY A 99 -12.98 8.93 -16.24
CA GLY A 99 -11.73 9.67 -16.47
C GLY A 99 -11.75 11.07 -15.89
N ILE A 100 -12.83 11.84 -16.14
CA ILE A 100 -12.95 13.23 -15.65
C ILE A 100 -13.06 13.26 -14.13
N ILE A 101 -13.95 12.46 -13.54
CA ILE A 101 -14.15 12.42 -12.08
C ILE A 101 -12.88 11.90 -11.39
N GLY A 102 -12.24 10.87 -11.97
CA GLY A 102 -10.96 10.37 -11.49
C GLY A 102 -9.85 11.42 -11.54
N ALA A 103 -9.75 12.21 -12.61
CA ALA A 103 -8.75 13.27 -12.72
C ALA A 103 -9.01 14.40 -11.71
N LEU A 104 -10.26 14.83 -11.57
CA LEU A 104 -10.67 15.81 -10.56
C LEU A 104 -10.39 15.31 -9.14
N TYR A 105 -10.61 14.02 -8.88
CA TYR A 105 -10.27 13.40 -7.61
C TYR A 105 -8.77 13.44 -7.31
N GLY A 106 -7.93 13.06 -8.29
CA GLY A 106 -6.47 13.13 -8.13
C GLY A 106 -5.94 14.53 -7.86
N ILE A 107 -6.45 15.53 -8.61
CA ILE A 107 -6.10 16.94 -8.41
C ILE A 107 -6.59 17.41 -7.04
N GLY A 108 -7.84 17.09 -6.71
CA GLY A 108 -8.48 17.44 -5.44
C GLY A 108 -7.79 16.82 -4.23
N LEU A 109 -7.24 15.60 -4.35
CA LEU A 109 -6.43 14.98 -3.30
C LEU A 109 -5.13 15.74 -3.05
N VAL A 110 -4.37 16.09 -4.10
CA VAL A 110 -3.13 16.85 -3.95
C VAL A 110 -3.44 18.22 -3.33
N PHE A 111 -4.41 18.93 -3.88
CA PHE A 111 -4.79 20.27 -3.41
C PHE A 111 -5.35 20.23 -1.98
N GLY A 112 -6.26 19.30 -1.71
CA GLY A 112 -6.89 19.13 -0.41
C GLY A 112 -5.88 18.74 0.66
N LEU A 113 -4.90 17.89 0.33
CA LEU A 113 -3.85 17.51 1.25
C LEU A 113 -2.98 18.72 1.62
N GLU A 114 -2.52 19.50 0.63
CA GLU A 114 -1.76 20.73 0.87
C GLU A 114 -2.53 21.71 1.77
N LYS A 115 -3.83 21.88 1.52
CA LYS A 115 -4.69 22.77 2.33
C LYS A 115 -4.97 22.27 3.73
N ILE A 116 -5.16 20.97 3.92
CA ILE A 116 -5.33 20.37 5.25
C ILE A 116 -4.05 20.54 6.07
N VAL A 117 -2.88 20.29 5.48
CA VAL A 117 -1.58 20.47 6.15
C VAL A 117 -1.37 21.94 6.52
N GLU A 118 -1.69 22.88 5.62
CA GLU A 118 -1.63 24.32 5.88
C GLU A 118 -2.60 24.76 7.00
N LEU A 119 -3.81 24.17 7.05
CA LEU A 119 -4.78 24.47 8.09
C LEU A 119 -4.30 23.96 9.46
N PHE A 120 -3.83 22.71 9.51
CA PHE A 120 -3.39 22.08 10.76
C PHE A 120 -2.12 22.74 11.32
N SER A 121 -1.21 23.20 10.46
CA SER A 121 -0.02 23.94 10.92
C SER A 121 -0.32 25.34 11.48
N LYS A 122 -1.49 25.92 11.17
CA LYS A 122 -1.96 27.19 11.75
C LYS A 122 -2.75 27.01 13.04
N MET A 123 -3.07 25.77 13.43
CA MET A 123 -3.79 25.52 14.68
C MET A 123 -2.87 25.79 15.89
N PRO A 124 -3.42 26.23 17.03
CA PRO A 124 -2.63 26.56 18.21
C PRO A 124 -1.74 25.42 18.72
N ILE A 125 -2.21 24.18 18.59
CA ILE A 125 -1.43 22.97 18.87
C ILE A 125 -1.17 22.28 17.53
N ASP A 126 0.08 22.35 17.06
CA ASP A 126 0.53 21.57 15.92
C ASP A 126 0.70 20.10 16.32
N PHE A 127 -0.30 19.30 15.96
CA PHE A 127 -0.29 17.86 16.19
C PHE A 127 0.19 17.06 14.97
N LEU A 128 0.61 17.70 13.87
CA LEU A 128 1.12 17.01 12.69
C LEU A 128 2.36 16.15 12.98
N PRO A 129 3.34 16.58 13.79
CA PRO A 129 4.50 15.76 14.15
C PRO A 129 4.08 14.47 14.88
N SER A 130 3.14 14.58 15.82
CA SER A 130 2.62 13.43 16.55
C SER A 130 1.73 12.54 15.65
N LEU A 131 0.96 13.13 14.73
CA LEU A 131 0.17 12.38 13.75
C LEU A 131 1.06 11.53 12.83
N ALA A 132 2.23 12.04 12.44
CA ALA A 132 3.19 11.27 11.65
C ALA A 132 3.69 10.00 12.37
N LYS A 133 3.64 9.96 13.72
CA LYS A 133 4.03 8.79 14.52
C LYS A 133 3.04 7.64 14.47
N VAL A 134 1.81 7.88 13.99
CA VAL A 134 0.81 6.82 13.74
C VAL A 134 1.39 5.74 12.83
N GLY A 135 2.26 6.12 11.90
CA GLY A 135 2.88 5.18 10.97
C GLY A 135 4.09 4.42 11.49
N ALA A 136 4.65 4.78 12.64
CA ALA A 136 5.89 4.18 13.13
C ALA A 136 5.76 2.68 13.40
N PRO A 137 4.68 2.18 14.07
CA PRO A 137 4.53 0.74 14.28
C PRO A 137 4.32 -0.05 13.00
N ILE A 138 3.75 0.55 11.95
CA ILE A 138 3.59 -0.14 10.65
C ILE A 138 4.96 -0.43 10.05
N ILE A 139 5.89 0.51 10.12
CA ILE A 139 7.18 0.38 9.45
C ILE A 139 7.96 -0.81 9.99
N VAL A 140 7.91 -1.01 11.30
CA VAL A 140 8.52 -2.15 11.97
C VAL A 140 7.65 -3.41 11.80
N GLY A 141 6.36 -3.29 12.07
CA GLY A 141 5.39 -4.40 12.08
C GLY A 141 5.18 -5.03 10.71
N PHE A 142 5.38 -4.30 9.61
CA PHE A 142 5.24 -4.84 8.27
C PHE A 142 6.21 -6.00 7.99
N SER A 143 7.41 -6.00 8.60
CA SER A 143 8.34 -7.14 8.50
C SER A 143 7.81 -8.46 9.08
N VAL A 144 6.71 -8.43 9.84
CA VAL A 144 6.08 -9.61 10.44
C VAL A 144 5.14 -10.33 9.46
N PHE A 145 4.62 -9.67 8.42
CA PHE A 145 3.62 -10.30 7.56
C PHE A 145 4.11 -11.59 6.89
N PRO A 146 5.36 -11.73 6.39
CA PRO A 146 5.80 -12.99 5.78
C PRO A 146 5.87 -14.12 6.80
N ALA A 147 6.21 -13.81 8.06
CA ALA A 147 6.20 -14.79 9.15
C ALA A 147 4.77 -15.27 9.47
N LEU A 148 3.78 -14.37 9.41
CA LEU A 148 2.36 -14.74 9.55
C LEU A 148 1.87 -15.58 8.37
N VAL A 149 2.30 -15.28 7.14
CA VAL A 149 1.99 -16.11 5.95
C VAL A 149 2.51 -17.53 6.16
N VAL A 150 3.79 -17.67 6.54
CA VAL A 150 4.36 -18.98 6.86
C VAL A 150 3.63 -19.65 8.03
N GLY A 151 3.22 -18.88 9.03
CA GLY A 151 2.46 -19.37 10.18
C GLY A 151 1.08 -19.92 9.81
N TYR A 152 0.35 -19.22 8.93
CA TYR A 152 -0.97 -19.66 8.47
C TYR A 152 -0.89 -20.87 7.55
N GLN A 153 0.11 -20.93 6.66
CA GLN A 153 0.23 -22.01 5.68
C GLN A 153 0.93 -23.25 6.24
N TYR A 154 1.97 -23.07 7.06
CA TYR A 154 2.87 -24.13 7.50
C TYR A 154 2.90 -24.35 9.02
N GLY A 155 2.04 -23.66 9.75
CA GLY A 155 1.90 -23.76 11.19
C GLY A 155 2.80 -22.84 12.00
N ALA A 156 2.43 -22.66 13.26
CA ALA A 156 3.03 -21.66 14.15
C ALA A 156 4.54 -21.83 14.37
N LYS A 157 5.09 -23.06 14.34
CA LYS A 157 6.53 -23.32 14.55
C LYS A 157 7.39 -22.70 13.45
N LYS A 158 7.01 -22.91 12.17
CA LYS A 158 7.73 -22.35 11.01
C LYS A 158 7.53 -20.83 10.90
N GLY A 159 6.33 -20.35 11.27
CA GLY A 159 6.08 -18.91 11.42
C GLY A 159 6.97 -18.27 12.49
N ALA A 160 7.09 -18.89 13.67
CA ALA A 160 7.95 -18.41 14.76
C ALA A 160 9.43 -18.40 14.36
N PHE A 161 9.92 -19.43 13.67
CA PHE A 161 11.27 -19.44 13.12
C PHE A 161 11.53 -18.26 12.17
N THR A 162 10.59 -17.98 11.28
CA THR A 162 10.67 -16.85 10.34
C THR A 162 10.70 -15.51 11.09
N LEU A 163 9.85 -15.36 12.12
CA LEU A 163 9.80 -14.16 12.96
C LEU A 163 11.10 -13.95 13.75
N ILE A 164 11.60 -14.99 14.42
CA ILE A 164 12.85 -14.93 15.20
C ILE A 164 14.01 -14.53 14.28
N THR A 165 14.09 -15.13 13.09
CA THR A 165 15.14 -14.78 12.11
C THR A 165 15.02 -13.33 11.65
N ALA A 166 13.80 -12.84 11.38
CA ALA A 166 13.59 -11.43 11.02
C ALA A 166 14.01 -10.48 12.16
N LEU A 167 13.68 -10.81 13.42
CA LEU A 167 14.08 -10.05 14.60
C LEU A 167 15.60 -10.02 14.79
N LEU A 168 16.27 -11.16 14.63
CA LEU A 168 17.73 -11.25 14.71
C LEU A 168 18.40 -10.42 13.63
N VAL A 169 17.95 -10.54 12.38
CA VAL A 169 18.48 -9.72 11.27
C VAL A 169 18.25 -8.24 11.54
N ARG A 170 17.06 -7.84 11.98
CA ARG A 170 16.78 -6.44 12.35
C ARG A 170 17.74 -5.94 13.42
N GLN A 171 17.98 -6.72 14.47
CA GLN A 171 18.86 -6.34 15.57
C GLN A 171 20.32 -6.26 15.11
N ILE A 172 20.79 -7.24 14.34
CA ILE A 172 22.14 -7.28 13.76
C ILE A 172 22.34 -6.07 12.83
N THR A 173 21.40 -5.78 11.93
CA THR A 173 21.49 -4.62 11.04
C THR A 173 21.43 -3.30 11.80
N THR A 174 20.72 -3.22 12.92
CA THR A 174 20.71 -1.99 13.73
C THR A 174 22.07 -1.73 14.40
N VAL A 175 22.77 -2.80 14.84
CA VAL A 175 24.07 -2.70 15.51
C VAL A 175 25.23 -2.59 14.51
N PHE A 176 25.23 -3.42 13.47
CA PHE A 176 26.34 -3.60 12.51
C PHE A 176 26.06 -3.05 11.12
N GLY A 177 24.84 -2.59 10.82
CA GLY A 177 24.45 -2.10 9.49
C GLY A 177 25.00 -0.72 9.14
N LYS A 178 25.96 -0.19 9.90
CA LYS A 178 26.75 0.99 9.53
C LYS A 178 28.03 0.50 8.87
N ILE A 179 28.00 0.36 7.54
CA ILE A 179 29.18 -0.06 6.80
C ILE A 179 29.91 1.21 6.34
N PRO A 180 31.11 1.52 6.88
CA PRO A 180 31.92 2.62 6.37
C PRO A 180 32.49 2.21 5.02
N VAL A 181 32.03 2.85 3.94
CA VAL A 181 32.51 2.57 2.57
C VAL A 181 33.64 3.51 2.16
N SER A 182 33.74 4.70 2.77
CA SER A 182 34.90 5.61 2.64
C SER A 182 34.87 6.69 3.74
N GLN A 183 35.94 7.49 3.89
CA GLN A 183 36.13 8.49 4.96
C GLN A 183 34.96 9.49 5.13
N ASN A 184 34.09 9.66 4.12
CA ASN A 184 32.90 10.53 4.16
C ASN A 184 31.57 9.85 3.77
N VAL A 185 31.50 8.53 3.62
CA VAL A 185 30.24 7.82 3.25
C VAL A 185 30.02 6.58 4.11
N ASN A 186 29.10 6.69 5.07
CA ASN A 186 28.57 5.57 5.84
C ASN A 186 27.27 5.10 5.19
N ILE A 187 27.26 3.90 4.62
CA ILE A 187 26.01 3.26 4.19
C ILE A 187 25.34 2.74 5.45
N THR A 188 24.23 3.36 5.82
CA THR A 188 23.30 2.80 6.80
C THR A 188 22.38 1.85 6.08
N LEU A 189 22.33 0.58 6.48
CA LEU A 189 21.29 -0.32 6.01
C LEU A 189 20.02 -0.07 6.81
N ASN A 190 18.90 0.01 6.10
CA ASN A 190 17.60 0.08 6.75
C ASN A 190 17.30 -1.23 7.48
N SER A 191 17.30 -1.23 8.80
CA SER A 191 17.10 -2.46 9.59
C SER A 191 15.71 -3.07 9.39
N ASP A 192 14.66 -2.25 9.23
CA ASP A 192 13.30 -2.71 8.97
C ASP A 192 13.16 -3.28 7.55
N GLY A 193 13.80 -2.65 6.56
CA GLY A 193 13.89 -3.12 5.19
C GLY A 193 14.61 -4.45 5.05
N MET A 194 15.72 -4.65 5.77
CA MET A 194 16.45 -5.91 5.78
C MET A 194 15.66 -7.03 6.47
N ALA A 195 14.94 -6.71 7.55
CA ALA A 195 14.04 -7.65 8.23
C ALA A 195 12.90 -8.09 7.30
N LEU A 196 12.34 -7.17 6.51
CA LEU A 196 11.35 -7.49 5.49
C LEU A 196 11.95 -8.38 4.38
N LEU A 197 13.14 -8.06 3.88
CA LEU A 197 13.78 -8.83 2.82
C LEU A 197 14.03 -10.29 3.25
N ILE A 198 14.61 -10.52 4.43
CA ILE A 198 14.91 -11.87 4.90
C ILE A 198 13.64 -12.68 5.16
N SER A 199 12.60 -12.06 5.73
CA SER A 199 11.34 -12.73 6.01
C SER A 199 10.60 -13.11 4.72
N VAL A 200 10.65 -12.27 3.69
CA VAL A 200 10.15 -12.60 2.34
C VAL A 200 10.93 -13.75 1.72
N ILE A 201 12.26 -13.77 1.82
CA ILE A 201 13.09 -14.86 1.28
C ILE A 201 12.71 -16.20 1.94
N ILE A 202 12.62 -16.23 3.27
CA ILE A 202 12.25 -17.45 4.02
C ILE A 202 10.84 -17.90 3.63
N MET A 203 9.89 -16.97 3.51
CA MET A 203 8.53 -17.26 3.04
C MET A 203 8.56 -17.92 1.66
N LEU A 204 9.30 -17.37 0.70
CA LEU A 204 9.42 -17.94 -0.64
C LEU A 204 10.14 -19.30 -0.65
N VAL A 205 11.17 -19.49 0.18
CA VAL A 205 11.87 -20.78 0.30
C VAL A 205 10.92 -21.86 0.80
N PHE A 206 10.11 -21.60 1.83
CA PHE A 206 9.09 -22.54 2.28
C PHE A 206 8.03 -22.80 1.21
N ALA A 207 7.58 -21.74 0.53
CA ALA A 207 6.59 -21.83 -0.55
C ALA A 207 7.05 -22.68 -1.74
N ILE A 208 8.32 -22.58 -2.13
CA ILE A 208 8.93 -23.32 -3.24
C ILE A 208 9.26 -24.75 -2.83
N SER A 209 9.63 -24.97 -1.56
CA SER A 209 9.97 -26.29 -1.03
C SER A 209 8.74 -27.17 -0.80
N ASP A 210 7.57 -26.56 -0.70
CA ASP A 210 6.29 -27.25 -0.52
C ASP A 210 5.78 -27.85 -1.84
N LYS A 211 6.13 -29.13 -2.03
CA LYS A 211 5.73 -29.96 -3.16
C LYS A 211 4.59 -30.92 -2.83
N GLU A 212 4.03 -30.86 -1.62
CA GLU A 212 3.12 -31.90 -1.10
C GLU A 212 1.63 -31.61 -1.29
N THR A 213 1.22 -30.44 -1.81
CA THR A 213 -0.19 -30.23 -2.19
C THR A 213 -0.49 -30.98 -3.48
N GLU A 214 -1.33 -32.01 -3.36
CA GLU A 214 -1.70 -33.01 -4.37
C GLU A 214 -1.62 -32.54 -5.83
N LYS A 215 -0.93 -33.33 -6.65
CA LYS A 215 -1.05 -33.33 -8.11
C LYS A 215 -2.46 -33.81 -8.48
N THR A 216 -3.48 -32.97 -8.30
CA THR A 216 -4.81 -33.33 -8.80
C THR A 216 -4.82 -33.11 -10.31
N ASP A 217 -5.09 -34.17 -11.08
CA ASP A 217 -5.19 -34.24 -12.54
C ASP A 217 -6.29 -33.36 -13.18
N SER A 218 -6.83 -32.39 -12.44
CA SER A 218 -7.82 -31.38 -12.89
C SER A 218 -7.21 -30.29 -13.80
N ASN A 219 -5.91 -30.36 -14.10
CA ASN A 219 -5.12 -29.27 -14.65
C ASN A 219 -5.51 -28.85 -16.08
N LYS A 220 -6.05 -29.71 -16.94
CA LYS A 220 -6.33 -29.32 -18.34
C LYS A 220 -7.47 -28.31 -18.49
N MET A 221 -8.55 -28.43 -17.70
CA MET A 221 -9.67 -27.48 -17.73
C MET A 221 -9.31 -26.16 -17.03
N LEU A 222 -8.53 -26.23 -15.94
CA LEU A 222 -8.00 -25.05 -15.23
C LEU A 222 -7.00 -24.26 -16.08
N VAL A 223 -6.12 -24.94 -16.85
CA VAL A 223 -5.17 -24.31 -17.77
C VAL A 223 -5.89 -23.56 -18.91
N GLY A 224 -7.00 -24.10 -19.43
CA GLY A 224 -7.82 -23.41 -20.42
C GLY A 224 -8.43 -22.11 -19.88
N ILE A 225 -8.93 -22.13 -18.65
CA ILE A 225 -9.48 -20.94 -17.97
C ILE A 225 -8.37 -19.91 -17.72
N PHE A 226 -7.22 -20.32 -17.18
CA PHE A 226 -6.09 -19.43 -16.92
C PHE A 226 -5.49 -18.83 -18.19
N SER A 227 -5.39 -19.60 -19.26
CA SER A 227 -4.99 -19.12 -20.59
C SER A 227 -5.89 -17.97 -21.06
N ALA A 228 -7.21 -18.13 -20.97
CA ALA A 228 -8.16 -17.09 -21.36
C ALA A 228 -8.05 -15.82 -20.49
N ARG A 229 -7.81 -15.98 -19.18
CA ARG A 229 -7.59 -14.86 -18.26
C ARG A 229 -6.29 -14.11 -18.54
N VAL A 230 -5.19 -14.83 -18.75
CA VAL A 230 -3.88 -14.24 -19.11
C VAL A 230 -3.96 -13.56 -20.47
N ALA A 231 -4.65 -14.14 -21.46
CA ALA A 231 -4.87 -13.53 -22.76
C ALA A 231 -5.66 -12.21 -22.65
N ARG A 232 -6.64 -12.13 -21.73
CA ARG A 232 -7.37 -10.89 -21.45
C ARG A 232 -6.45 -9.79 -20.88
N VAL A 233 -5.53 -10.14 -19.98
CA VAL A 233 -4.53 -9.19 -19.47
C VAL A 233 -3.60 -8.72 -20.59
N LYS A 234 -3.07 -9.66 -21.40
CA LYS A 234 -2.19 -9.36 -22.55
C LYS A 234 -2.85 -8.48 -23.60
N LYS A 235 -4.14 -8.68 -23.89
CA LYS A 235 -4.90 -7.82 -24.82
C LYS A 235 -4.88 -6.36 -24.39
N ASN A 236 -4.77 -6.09 -23.10
CA ASN A 236 -4.72 -4.76 -22.52
C ASN A 236 -3.30 -4.34 -22.10
N ILE A 237 -2.26 -4.92 -22.70
CA ILE A 237 -0.87 -4.61 -22.33
C ILE A 237 -0.55 -3.11 -22.49
N ILE A 238 -0.96 -2.49 -23.60
CA ILE A 238 -0.68 -1.07 -23.87
C ILE A 238 -1.24 -0.18 -22.75
N PRO A 239 -2.56 -0.22 -22.43
CA PRO A 239 -3.09 0.63 -21.37
C PRO A 239 -2.50 0.27 -19.99
N LEU A 240 -2.23 -1.00 -19.69
CA LEU A 240 -1.59 -1.37 -18.42
C LEU A 240 -0.17 -0.82 -18.31
N SER A 241 0.63 -0.91 -19.37
CA SER A 241 2.00 -0.41 -19.40
C SER A 241 2.06 1.10 -19.23
N ILE A 242 1.17 1.87 -19.89
CA ILE A 242 1.09 3.33 -19.69
C ILE A 242 0.82 3.66 -18.22
N MET A 243 -0.05 2.89 -17.54
CA MET A 243 -0.31 3.09 -16.11
C MET A 243 0.95 2.90 -15.27
N GLY A 244 1.76 1.89 -15.57
CA GLY A 244 3.06 1.66 -14.92
C GLY A 244 4.03 2.83 -15.10
N GLY A 245 4.08 3.40 -16.30
CA GLY A 245 4.84 4.62 -16.58
C GLY A 245 4.36 5.82 -15.77
N LEU A 246 3.04 6.05 -15.70
CA LEU A 246 2.47 7.15 -14.92
C LEU A 246 2.78 7.02 -13.42
N ILE A 247 2.71 5.80 -12.87
CA ILE A 247 3.06 5.53 -11.47
C ILE A 247 4.55 5.80 -11.23
N ALA A 248 5.43 5.30 -12.11
CA ALA A 248 6.87 5.50 -11.99
C ALA A 248 7.24 6.99 -12.08
N ALA A 249 6.63 7.74 -12.99
CA ALA A 249 6.82 9.18 -13.12
C ALA A 249 6.34 9.95 -11.87
N ALA A 250 5.15 9.60 -11.36
CA ALA A 250 4.61 10.20 -10.14
C ALA A 250 5.49 9.91 -8.91
N CYS A 251 6.07 8.70 -8.84
CA CYS A 251 6.95 8.29 -7.76
C CYS A 251 8.33 8.98 -7.86
N SER A 252 8.86 9.14 -9.08
CA SER A 252 10.08 9.91 -9.36
C SER A 252 9.99 11.36 -8.87
N LEU A 253 8.82 11.99 -9.05
CA LEU A 253 8.53 13.34 -8.57
C LEU A 253 8.17 13.44 -7.08
N ARG A 254 8.20 12.32 -6.35
CA ARG A 254 7.80 12.23 -4.93
C ARG A 254 6.37 12.70 -4.68
N ILE A 255 5.51 12.56 -5.67
CA ILE A 255 4.08 12.80 -5.51
C ILE A 255 3.46 11.60 -4.79
N VAL A 256 3.88 10.39 -5.17
CA VAL A 256 3.35 9.14 -4.63
C VAL A 256 4.42 8.20 -4.09
N ALA A 257 4.07 7.41 -3.07
CA ALA A 257 4.85 6.28 -2.60
C ALA A 257 4.01 4.99 -2.57
N GLY A 258 4.68 3.85 -2.78
CA GLY A 258 4.02 2.54 -2.83
C GLY A 258 3.58 2.02 -1.46
N ASP A 259 4.39 2.18 -0.41
CA ASP A 259 4.15 1.71 0.96
C ASP A 259 4.59 2.73 2.01
N PRO A 260 4.11 2.56 3.27
CA PRO A 260 4.55 3.32 4.44
C PRO A 260 6.06 3.39 4.68
N ILE A 261 6.83 2.32 4.40
CA ILE A 261 8.27 2.29 4.71
C ILE A 261 9.02 3.16 3.72
N SER A 262 8.85 2.89 2.42
CA SER A 262 9.42 3.74 1.37
C SER A 262 8.91 5.17 1.51
N LEU A 263 7.62 5.40 1.80
CA LEU A 263 7.07 6.75 2.04
C LEU A 263 7.85 7.50 3.14
N LYS A 264 8.07 6.89 4.31
CA LYS A 264 8.85 7.53 5.39
C LYS A 264 10.28 7.84 4.94
N LEU A 265 10.94 6.89 4.30
CA LEU A 265 12.32 7.08 3.82
C LEU A 265 12.43 8.19 2.77
N LEU A 266 11.47 8.27 1.84
CA LEU A 266 11.40 9.32 0.83
C LEU A 266 11.04 10.69 1.46
N THR A 267 10.22 10.71 2.52
CA THR A 267 9.90 11.95 3.27
C THR A 267 11.13 12.51 3.96
N GLU A 268 11.91 11.61 4.54
CA GLU A 268 13.16 11.92 5.22
C GLU A 268 14.22 12.52 4.28
N THR A 269 14.13 12.28 2.96
CA THR A 269 15.01 12.94 1.98
C THR A 269 14.54 14.34 1.59
N LEU A 270 13.23 14.61 1.67
CA LEU A 270 12.67 15.95 1.44
C LEU A 270 12.99 16.92 2.58
N LYS A 271 13.16 16.42 3.82
CA LYS A 271 13.44 17.24 5.02
C LYS A 271 14.90 17.72 5.14
N GLY A 272 15.69 17.66 4.06
CA GLY A 272 17.04 18.24 4.01
C GLY A 272 18.11 17.52 4.85
N MET A 273 17.84 16.29 5.32
CA MET A 273 18.85 15.51 6.04
C MET A 273 19.94 15.08 5.05
N ALA A 274 21.21 15.35 5.37
CA ALA A 274 22.42 15.29 4.53
C ALA A 274 22.78 13.91 3.89
N ALA A 275 21.84 12.96 3.86
CA ALA A 275 21.99 11.61 3.30
C ALA A 275 20.90 11.31 2.24
N GLY A 276 20.51 12.31 1.44
CA GLY A 276 19.41 12.21 0.48
C GLY A 276 19.54 11.06 -0.52
N ASP A 277 20.74 10.75 -1.00
CA ASP A 277 20.95 9.65 -1.95
C ASP A 277 20.94 8.27 -1.29
N ILE A 278 21.48 8.14 -0.08
CA ILE A 278 21.52 6.88 0.66
C ILE A 278 20.10 6.46 1.05
N ARG A 279 19.29 7.39 1.57
CA ARG A 279 17.90 7.11 1.97
C ARG A 279 16.98 6.83 0.78
N ASN A 280 17.26 7.42 -0.37
CA ASN A 280 16.57 7.07 -1.62
C ASN A 280 16.91 5.64 -2.07
N PHE A 281 18.18 5.26 -1.97
CA PHE A 281 18.61 3.90 -2.28
C PHE A 281 17.97 2.88 -1.34
N GLU A 282 17.96 3.15 -0.03
CA GLU A 282 17.24 2.33 0.96
C GLU A 282 15.75 2.20 0.61
N ALA A 283 15.07 3.31 0.31
CA ALA A 283 13.65 3.30 -0.06
C ALA A 283 13.38 2.44 -1.31
N GLY A 284 14.29 2.45 -2.28
CA GLY A 284 14.22 1.63 -3.48
C GLY A 284 14.46 0.15 -3.18
N LEU A 285 15.41 -0.19 -2.32
CA LEU A 285 15.64 -1.57 -1.87
C LEU A 285 14.42 -2.14 -1.14
N VAL A 286 13.78 -1.35 -0.27
CA VAL A 286 12.53 -1.75 0.39
C VAL A 286 11.43 -2.00 -0.63
N ALA A 287 11.25 -1.09 -1.60
CA ALA A 287 10.26 -1.26 -2.66
C ALA A 287 10.53 -2.51 -3.51
N LEU A 288 11.79 -2.87 -3.77
CA LEU A 288 12.16 -4.12 -4.45
C LEU A 288 11.85 -5.36 -3.62
N ALA A 289 12.28 -5.38 -2.35
CA ALA A 289 12.03 -6.49 -1.43
C ALA A 289 10.53 -6.76 -1.31
N ARG A 290 9.76 -5.67 -1.21
CA ARG A 290 8.31 -5.70 -1.25
C ARG A 290 7.80 -6.30 -2.55
N SER A 291 8.23 -5.78 -3.70
CA SER A 291 7.79 -6.25 -5.01
C SER A 291 7.93 -7.76 -5.16
N ILE A 292 9.09 -8.31 -4.75
CA ILE A 292 9.37 -9.75 -4.74
C ILE A 292 8.36 -10.51 -3.85
N GLY A 293 8.09 -10.01 -2.64
CA GLY A 293 7.14 -10.64 -1.72
C GLY A 293 5.69 -10.62 -2.20
N PHE A 294 5.31 -9.65 -3.03
CA PHE A 294 3.96 -9.51 -3.59
C PHE A 294 3.75 -10.24 -4.93
N VAL A 295 4.82 -10.74 -5.57
CA VAL A 295 4.73 -11.51 -6.82
C VAL A 295 3.69 -12.64 -6.72
N PRO A 296 3.69 -13.51 -5.68
CA PRO A 296 2.73 -14.60 -5.59
C PRO A 296 1.29 -14.09 -5.57
N LEU A 297 0.97 -13.12 -4.71
CA LEU A 297 -0.39 -12.57 -4.59
C LEU A 297 -0.86 -11.91 -5.88
N VAL A 298 -0.03 -11.06 -6.50
CA VAL A 298 -0.42 -10.33 -7.71
C VAL A 298 -0.56 -11.27 -8.90
N ALA A 299 0.39 -12.18 -9.09
CA ALA A 299 0.37 -13.11 -10.21
C ALA A 299 -0.81 -14.09 -10.11
N THR A 300 -1.03 -14.72 -8.95
CA THR A 300 -2.15 -15.66 -8.78
C THR A 300 -3.48 -14.96 -8.99
N THR A 301 -3.65 -13.74 -8.46
CA THR A 301 -4.88 -12.98 -8.65
C THR A 301 -5.07 -12.61 -10.12
N ALA A 302 -4.01 -12.18 -10.82
CA ALA A 302 -4.07 -11.84 -12.23
C ALA A 302 -4.46 -13.04 -13.11
N ILE A 303 -3.87 -14.21 -12.84
CA ILE A 303 -4.08 -15.44 -13.61
C ILE A 303 -5.49 -16.00 -13.36
N THR A 304 -5.98 -15.92 -12.13
CA THR A 304 -7.31 -16.45 -11.76
C THR A 304 -8.44 -15.53 -12.22
N THR A 305 -8.26 -14.21 -12.15
CA THR A 305 -9.32 -13.23 -12.44
C THR A 305 -9.24 -12.66 -13.86
N GLY A 306 -8.05 -12.61 -14.45
CA GLY A 306 -7.82 -11.89 -15.71
C GLY A 306 -7.91 -10.37 -15.57
N VAL A 307 -7.78 -9.85 -14.34
CA VAL A 307 -7.78 -8.43 -13.99
C VAL A 307 -6.46 -8.13 -13.30
N TYR A 308 -5.73 -7.14 -13.81
CA TYR A 308 -4.39 -6.84 -13.30
C TYR A 308 -4.39 -5.72 -12.26
N GLY A 309 -3.30 -5.60 -11.50
CA GLY A 309 -3.09 -4.42 -10.65
C GLY A 309 -2.61 -3.24 -11.50
N PRO A 310 -3.10 -1.99 -11.27
CA PRO A 310 -2.59 -0.81 -11.97
C PRO A 310 -1.08 -0.60 -11.81
N ALA A 311 -0.52 -1.05 -10.68
CA ALA A 311 0.91 -1.01 -10.37
C ALA A 311 1.67 -2.32 -10.69
N GLY A 312 1.01 -3.29 -11.33
CA GLY A 312 1.56 -4.62 -11.59
C GLY A 312 2.09 -5.31 -10.33
N MET A 313 3.25 -5.96 -10.45
CA MET A 313 3.99 -6.58 -9.33
C MET A 313 4.75 -5.55 -8.47
N THR A 314 4.37 -4.26 -8.57
CA THR A 314 4.87 -3.12 -7.78
C THR A 314 6.32 -2.70 -8.07
N LEU A 315 7.02 -3.33 -9.02
CA LEU A 315 8.39 -2.94 -9.41
C LEU A 315 8.45 -1.51 -9.96
N VAL A 316 7.36 -1.00 -10.54
CA VAL A 316 7.24 0.37 -11.03
C VAL A 316 7.53 1.43 -9.94
N PHE A 317 7.28 1.13 -8.66
CA PHE A 317 7.65 2.04 -7.57
C PHE A 317 9.15 2.04 -7.32
N ALA A 318 9.80 0.88 -7.34
CA ALA A 318 11.26 0.81 -7.21
C ALA A 318 11.95 1.59 -8.34
N VAL A 319 11.46 1.42 -9.58
CA VAL A 319 11.94 2.16 -10.75
C VAL A 319 11.78 3.67 -10.56
N GLY A 320 10.59 4.11 -10.14
CA GLY A 320 10.33 5.52 -9.87
C GLY A 320 11.19 6.08 -8.74
N ILE A 321 11.54 5.29 -7.74
CA ILE A 321 12.42 5.73 -6.64
C ILE A 321 13.88 5.86 -7.11
N PHE A 322 14.38 4.91 -7.90
CA PHE A 322 15.76 4.91 -8.39
C PHE A 322 16.00 5.94 -9.50
N ILE A 323 15.01 6.17 -10.38
CA ILE A 323 15.14 7.08 -11.51
C ILE A 323 14.59 8.45 -11.11
N LYS A 324 15.47 9.45 -10.98
CA LYS A 324 15.10 10.83 -10.60
C LYS A 324 14.45 11.64 -11.73
N ASN A 325 14.63 11.24 -12.99
CA ASN A 325 14.03 11.93 -14.13
C ASN A 325 12.65 11.33 -14.44
N PRO A 326 11.55 12.11 -14.35
CA PRO A 326 10.20 11.59 -14.52
C PRO A 326 9.91 11.04 -15.92
N ILE A 327 10.53 11.61 -16.96
CA ILE A 327 10.33 11.17 -18.35
C ILE A 327 10.98 9.80 -18.55
N ILE A 328 12.22 9.64 -18.06
CA ILE A 328 12.92 8.36 -18.12
C ILE A 328 12.18 7.32 -17.25
N ALA A 329 11.74 7.72 -16.05
CA ALA A 329 10.95 6.86 -15.17
C ALA A 329 9.66 6.41 -15.84
N PHE A 330 8.99 7.26 -16.61
CA PHE A 330 7.80 6.91 -17.38
C PHE A 330 8.09 5.80 -18.40
N PHE A 331 9.11 5.97 -19.24
CA PHE A 331 9.44 4.97 -20.26
C PHE A 331 9.91 3.65 -19.66
N VAL A 332 10.78 3.70 -18.64
CA VAL A 332 11.28 2.50 -17.97
C VAL A 332 10.16 1.80 -17.18
N GLY A 333 9.29 2.55 -16.50
CA GLY A 333 8.12 2.00 -15.83
C GLY A 333 7.13 1.35 -16.79
N THR A 334 6.92 1.96 -17.96
CA THR A 334 6.11 1.39 -19.05
C THR A 334 6.69 0.07 -19.54
N LEU A 335 8.01 0.04 -19.79
CA LEU A 335 8.72 -1.15 -20.24
C LEU A 335 8.65 -2.26 -19.19
N ILE A 336 8.88 -1.95 -17.91
CA ILE A 336 8.88 -2.96 -16.84
C ILE A 336 7.51 -3.57 -16.68
N LEU A 337 6.43 -2.79 -16.67
CA LEU A 337 5.09 -3.36 -16.57
C LEU A 337 4.72 -4.17 -17.83
N ALA A 338 5.17 -3.76 -19.02
CA ALA A 338 5.03 -4.60 -20.22
C ALA A 338 5.75 -5.95 -20.06
N LEU A 339 6.99 -5.94 -19.58
CA LEU A 339 7.78 -7.14 -19.31
C LEU A 339 7.11 -8.03 -18.25
N GLU A 340 6.59 -7.46 -17.17
CA GLU A 340 5.82 -8.17 -16.15
C GLU A 340 4.65 -8.93 -16.77
N ILE A 341 3.87 -8.30 -17.66
CA ILE A 341 2.73 -8.92 -18.34
C ILE A 341 3.17 -10.06 -19.26
N PHE A 342 4.30 -9.92 -19.97
CA PHE A 342 4.85 -11.03 -20.75
C PHE A 342 5.30 -12.19 -19.85
N LEU A 343 5.88 -11.87 -18.70
CA LEU A 343 6.33 -12.86 -17.72
C LEU A 343 5.17 -13.58 -17.02
N LEU A 344 3.96 -13.03 -17.00
CA LEU A 344 2.80 -13.67 -16.35
C LEU A 344 2.52 -15.08 -16.88
N GLU A 345 2.75 -15.35 -18.16
CA GLU A 345 2.55 -16.70 -18.70
C GLU A 345 3.60 -17.68 -18.20
N PHE A 346 4.85 -17.23 -18.08
CA PHE A 346 5.93 -18.02 -17.49
C PHE A 346 5.67 -18.26 -15.99
N ILE A 347 5.23 -17.23 -15.27
CA ILE A 347 4.86 -17.33 -13.86
C ILE A 347 3.68 -18.30 -13.70
N ALA A 348 2.65 -18.25 -14.55
CA ALA A 348 1.53 -19.18 -14.51
C ALA A 348 1.98 -20.64 -14.63
N LYS A 349 2.80 -20.95 -15.66
CA LYS A 349 3.37 -22.30 -15.86
C LYS A 349 4.26 -22.75 -14.70
N THR A 350 4.90 -21.80 -14.01
CA THR A 350 5.77 -22.08 -12.88
C THR A 350 4.97 -22.28 -11.59
N LEU A 351 3.91 -21.50 -11.36
CA LEU A 351 3.01 -21.65 -10.22
C LEU A 351 2.31 -23.02 -10.20
N ASP A 352 2.01 -23.58 -11.38
CA ASP A 352 1.47 -24.94 -11.49
C ASP A 352 2.46 -26.02 -11.00
N LYS A 353 3.77 -25.73 -11.00
CA LYS A 353 4.80 -26.63 -10.45
C LYS A 353 5.07 -26.42 -8.96
N PHE A 354 4.62 -25.28 -8.40
CA PHE A 354 4.86 -24.88 -7.02
C PHE A 354 3.54 -24.44 -6.35
N PRO A 355 2.66 -25.39 -6.01
CA PRO A 355 1.35 -25.09 -5.42
C PRO A 355 1.47 -24.30 -4.09
N GLY A 356 2.55 -24.51 -3.32
CA GLY A 356 2.82 -23.73 -2.11
C GLY A 356 2.94 -22.22 -2.35
N VAL A 357 3.51 -21.79 -3.48
CA VAL A 357 3.61 -20.37 -3.86
C VAL A 357 2.24 -19.79 -4.20
N LYS A 358 1.34 -20.59 -4.78
CA LYS A 358 -0.03 -20.16 -5.06
C LYS A 358 -0.81 -19.92 -3.76
N ALA A 359 -0.76 -20.86 -2.82
CA ALA A 359 -1.43 -20.75 -1.53
C ALA A 359 -0.89 -19.60 -0.65
N CYS A 360 0.42 -19.30 -0.74
CA CYS A 360 1.02 -18.12 -0.09
C CYS A 360 0.29 -16.83 -0.46
N GLY A 361 -0.14 -16.70 -1.73
CA GLY A 361 -0.85 -15.53 -2.24
C GLY A 361 -2.07 -15.17 -1.39
N ASP A 362 -2.92 -16.15 -1.05
CA ASP A 362 -4.14 -15.91 -0.28
C ASP A 362 -3.84 -15.51 1.17
N HIS A 363 -2.83 -16.15 1.78
CA HIS A 363 -2.40 -15.82 3.13
C HIS A 363 -1.74 -14.44 3.23
N ILE A 364 -1.08 -13.94 2.17
CA ILE A 364 -0.50 -12.59 2.15
C ILE A 364 -1.59 -11.53 2.40
N ARG A 365 -2.76 -11.65 1.78
CA ARG A 365 -3.88 -10.68 1.94
C ARG A 365 -4.36 -10.60 3.40
N THR A 366 -4.55 -11.76 4.02
CA THR A 366 -5.00 -11.86 5.41
C THR A 366 -3.94 -11.34 6.38
N SER A 367 -2.69 -11.76 6.22
CA SER A 367 -1.57 -11.33 7.06
C SER A 367 -1.35 -9.82 7.01
N MET A 368 -1.40 -9.21 5.82
CA MET A 368 -1.29 -7.76 5.69
C MET A 368 -2.37 -7.01 6.47
N THR A 369 -3.62 -7.44 6.31
CA THR A 369 -4.76 -6.79 6.98
C THR A 369 -4.58 -6.81 8.49
N LYS A 370 -4.18 -7.96 9.05
CA LYS A 370 -3.97 -8.14 10.49
C LYS A 370 -2.79 -7.33 11.03
N VAL A 371 -1.68 -7.29 10.30
CA VAL A 371 -0.52 -6.46 10.68
C VAL A 371 -0.88 -4.98 10.68
N LEU A 372 -1.59 -4.50 9.66
CA LEU A 372 -2.01 -3.11 9.56
C LEU A 372 -3.02 -2.76 10.68
N GLU A 373 -3.99 -3.62 10.95
CA GLU A 373 -5.00 -3.43 12.02
C GLU A 373 -4.33 -3.16 13.37
N ILE A 374 -3.42 -4.03 13.80
CA ILE A 374 -2.71 -3.90 15.08
C ILE A 374 -1.78 -2.67 15.06
N SER A 375 -1.01 -2.50 13.99
CA SER A 375 -0.01 -1.44 13.91
C SER A 375 -0.62 -0.05 13.90
N LEU A 376 -1.76 0.13 13.21
CA LEU A 376 -2.47 1.41 13.13
C LEU A 376 -3.17 1.77 14.43
N LEU A 377 -3.73 0.78 15.13
CA LEU A 377 -4.33 0.99 16.44
C LEU A 377 -3.27 1.41 17.48
N VAL A 378 -2.17 0.65 17.57
CA VAL A 378 -1.05 0.96 18.47
C VAL A 378 -0.40 2.30 18.09
N GLY A 379 -0.22 2.56 16.79
CA GLY A 379 0.31 3.83 16.30
C GLY A 379 -0.58 5.01 16.67
N GLY A 380 -1.90 4.85 16.53
CA GLY A 380 -2.88 5.85 16.92
C GLY A 380 -2.85 6.16 18.41
N MET A 381 -2.71 5.12 19.24
CA MET A 381 -2.55 5.21 20.69
C MET A 381 -1.29 5.99 21.09
N ILE A 382 -0.14 5.66 20.49
CA ILE A 382 1.14 6.35 20.77
C ILE A 382 1.04 7.82 20.35
N ALA A 383 0.57 8.08 19.14
CA ALA A 383 0.44 9.43 18.61
C ALA A 383 -0.49 10.30 19.46
N ALA A 384 -1.68 9.80 19.79
CA ALA A 384 -2.64 10.53 20.61
C ALA A 384 -2.11 10.79 22.04
N ASN A 385 -1.43 9.82 22.66
CA ASN A 385 -0.88 10.01 24.00
C ASN A 385 0.22 11.07 24.02
N GLU A 386 1.03 11.14 22.96
CA GLU A 386 2.03 12.19 22.82
C GLU A 386 1.42 13.58 22.65
N MET A 387 0.35 13.71 21.85
CA MET A 387 -0.39 14.97 21.71
C MET A 387 -0.94 15.47 23.07
N ALA A 388 -1.27 14.55 23.97
CA ALA A 388 -1.77 14.83 25.32
C ALA A 388 -0.67 15.06 26.37
N GLY A 389 0.62 15.13 25.97
CA GLY A 389 1.73 15.28 26.92
C GLY A 389 2.00 14.04 27.78
N GLY A 390 1.58 12.86 27.35
CA GLY A 390 1.88 11.59 28.00
C GLY A 390 1.04 11.24 29.24
N ASN A 391 -0.01 12.01 29.52
CA ASN A 391 -0.87 11.83 30.69
C ASN A 391 -1.88 10.66 30.60
N GLY A 392 -1.84 9.85 29.54
CA GLY A 392 -2.72 8.71 29.33
C GLY A 392 -4.06 9.03 28.67
N LEU A 393 -4.43 10.30 28.50
CA LEU A 393 -5.71 10.68 27.86
C LEU A 393 -5.82 10.17 26.42
N GLY A 394 -4.71 10.17 25.67
CA GLY A 394 -4.70 9.65 24.31
C GLY A 394 -4.97 8.15 24.22
N PHE A 395 -4.46 7.37 25.19
CA PHE A 395 -4.77 5.93 25.26
C PHE A 395 -6.23 5.68 25.60
N LEU A 396 -6.78 6.43 26.55
CA LEU A 396 -8.18 6.35 26.93
C LEU A 396 -9.09 6.69 25.74
N PHE A 397 -8.79 7.77 25.02
CA PHE A 397 -9.58 8.21 23.88
C PHE A 397 -9.57 7.20 22.73
N VAL A 398 -8.38 6.77 22.28
CA VAL A 398 -8.26 5.84 21.14
C VAL A 398 -8.83 4.46 21.48
N SER A 399 -8.60 3.95 22.69
CA SER A 399 -9.17 2.68 23.14
C SER A 399 -10.69 2.75 23.25
N GLY A 400 -11.22 3.82 23.84
CA GLY A 400 -12.66 4.06 23.93
C GLY A 400 -13.30 4.18 22.56
N PHE A 401 -12.69 4.94 21.65
CA PHE A 401 -13.16 5.07 20.27
C PHE A 401 -13.15 3.73 19.52
N TYR A 402 -12.12 2.90 19.70
CA TYR A 402 -12.07 1.55 19.13
C TYR A 402 -13.17 0.63 19.65
N LEU A 403 -13.38 0.60 20.97
CA LEU A 403 -14.42 -0.25 21.59
C LEU A 403 -15.83 0.23 21.23
N LEU A 404 -16.07 1.54 21.19
CA LEU A 404 -17.33 2.12 20.73
C LEU A 404 -17.56 1.86 19.25
N ASN A 405 -16.51 1.86 18.42
CA ASN A 405 -16.63 1.49 17.02
C ASN A 405 -17.13 0.04 16.85
N LYS A 406 -16.65 -0.89 17.67
CA LYS A 406 -17.10 -2.30 17.65
C LYS A 406 -18.57 -2.49 18.07
N THR A 407 -19.12 -1.57 18.85
CA THR A 407 -20.54 -1.60 19.29
C THR A 407 -21.45 -0.75 18.41
N SER A 408 -20.90 -0.06 17.41
CA SER A 408 -21.65 0.82 16.50
C SER A 408 -22.44 0.02 15.46
N LYS A 409 -23.60 0.55 15.07
CA LYS A 409 -24.42 0.00 13.96
C LYS A 409 -23.76 0.13 12.59
N LYS A 410 -22.81 1.05 12.45
CA LYS A 410 -22.02 1.28 11.22
C LYS A 410 -20.54 1.43 11.62
N PRO A 411 -19.83 0.30 11.87
CA PRO A 411 -18.45 0.35 12.29
C PRO A 411 -17.56 0.88 11.15
N LEU A 412 -16.62 1.76 11.50
CA LEU A 412 -15.46 2.03 10.68
C LEU A 412 -14.63 0.76 10.54
N VAL A 413 -13.94 0.63 9.41
CA VAL A 413 -12.98 -0.47 9.19
C VAL A 413 -11.90 -0.42 10.27
N ASP A 414 -11.58 -1.55 10.89
CA ASP A 414 -10.73 -1.59 12.09
C ASP A 414 -9.38 -0.89 11.92
N MET A 415 -8.74 -1.06 10.77
CA MET A 415 -7.48 -0.39 10.43
C MET A 415 -7.59 1.14 10.36
N ALA A 416 -8.78 1.69 10.08
CA ALA A 416 -9.01 3.12 9.99
C ALA A 416 -9.19 3.78 11.36
N VAL A 417 -9.53 2.99 12.38
CA VAL A 417 -9.92 3.51 13.69
C VAL A 417 -8.78 4.29 14.34
N GLY A 418 -7.58 3.73 14.40
CA GLY A 418 -6.44 4.39 15.06
C GLY A 418 -6.16 5.80 14.49
N PRO A 419 -5.89 5.92 13.18
CA PRO A 419 -5.58 7.22 12.56
C PRO A 419 -6.72 8.22 12.61
N VAL A 420 -7.96 7.78 12.39
CA VAL A 420 -9.15 8.65 12.48
C VAL A 420 -9.34 9.16 13.91
N ALA A 421 -9.19 8.29 14.91
CA ALA A 421 -9.26 8.67 16.32
C ALA A 421 -8.16 9.67 16.67
N THR A 422 -6.92 9.48 16.18
CA THR A 422 -5.82 10.42 16.42
C THR A 422 -6.08 11.80 15.82
N ILE A 423 -6.58 11.88 14.59
CA ILE A 423 -6.92 13.16 13.96
C ILE A 423 -8.05 13.86 14.74
N LEU A 424 -9.10 13.11 15.08
CA LEU A 424 -10.21 13.63 15.87
C LEU A 424 -9.74 14.14 17.24
N PHE A 425 -8.84 13.41 17.89
CA PHE A 425 -8.26 13.81 19.16
C PHE A 425 -7.44 15.09 19.06
N GLY A 426 -6.61 15.24 18.01
CA GLY A 426 -5.86 16.47 17.74
C GLY A 426 -6.77 17.70 17.55
N ILE A 427 -7.91 17.52 16.87
CA ILE A 427 -8.92 18.58 16.71
C ILE A 427 -9.56 18.92 18.07
N ILE A 428 -9.94 17.91 18.86
CA ILE A 428 -10.53 18.11 20.19
C ILE A 428 -9.57 18.83 21.13
N LEU A 429 -8.28 18.46 21.15
CA LEU A 429 -7.28 19.14 21.98
C LEU A 429 -7.15 20.62 21.64
N ASN A 430 -7.21 20.96 20.35
CA ASN A 430 -7.21 22.35 19.92
C ASN A 430 -8.48 23.11 20.39
N ILE A 431 -9.65 22.47 20.36
CA ILE A 431 -10.88 23.06 20.91
C ILE A 431 -10.75 23.27 22.43
N LEU A 432 -10.24 22.26 23.16
CA LEU A 432 -10.03 22.37 24.61
C LEU A 432 -9.00 23.45 24.97
N TYR A 433 -7.98 23.64 24.14
CA TYR A 433 -7.02 24.73 24.30
C TYR A 433 -7.69 26.09 24.16
N VAL A 434 -8.53 26.29 23.14
CA VAL A 434 -9.29 27.53 22.94
C VAL A 434 -10.25 27.79 24.11
N LEU A 435 -10.83 26.75 24.70
CA LEU A 435 -11.69 26.84 25.87
C LEU A 435 -10.92 26.99 27.20
N GLN A 436 -9.59 27.09 27.17
CA GLN A 436 -8.69 27.13 28.35
C GLN A 436 -8.80 25.90 29.27
N LEU A 437 -9.41 24.81 28.80
CA LEU A 437 -9.57 23.55 29.53
C LEU A 437 -8.39 22.59 29.33
N TYR A 438 -7.43 22.98 28.48
CA TYR A 438 -6.19 22.24 28.25
C TYR A 438 -5.02 23.20 28.13
N VAL A 439 -3.97 22.97 28.91
CA VAL A 439 -2.67 23.65 28.75
C VAL A 439 -1.74 22.67 28.05
N PRO A 440 -1.31 22.92 26.80
CA PRO A 440 -0.34 22.09 26.14
C PRO A 440 0.92 22.07 27.00
N VAL A 441 1.35 20.87 27.37
CA VAL A 441 2.66 20.69 27.98
C VAL A 441 3.66 21.19 26.95
N ALA A 442 4.30 22.33 27.23
CA ALA A 442 5.27 22.93 26.34
C ALA A 442 6.25 21.86 25.88
N VAL A 443 6.33 21.64 24.57
CA VAL A 443 7.37 20.81 23.96
C VAL A 443 8.68 21.53 24.28
N LYS A 444 9.44 20.98 25.23
CA LYS A 444 10.83 21.39 25.48
C LYS A 444 11.72 20.98 24.33
#